data_AF-A0A1Q3E4T1-F1
#
_entry.id   AF-A0A1Q3E4T1-F1
#
_cell.length_a   1.000
_cell.length_b   1.000
_cell.length_c   1.000
_cell.angle_alpha   90.00
_cell.angle_beta   90.00
_cell.angle_gamma   90.00
#
_symmetry.space_group_name_H-M   'P 1'
#
loop_
_entity.id
_entity.type
_entity.pdbx_description
1 polymer ?
#
loop_
_entity_poly.entity_id
_entity_poly.type
_entity_poly.pdbx_seq_one_letter_code
_entity_poly.pdbx_strand_id
1 'polypeptide(L)'
;MRSSLVRSIQIVPRSSLPSRTKFNPPLHEVAKAAAKTVQLTIIDILTQKRATAADDWPPNLRIEPVVKKEVFKNIASNIALLVISNYVSIISFHALHWIWTCTLEKQ
;
A
#
# COMPACT_ATOMS: atom_id res chain seq x y z
N MET A 1 -24.69 -38.57 -1.71
CA MET A 1 -23.48 -38.12 -2.44
C MET A 1 -23.59 -38.63 -3.88
N ARG A 2 -23.54 -37.75 -4.89
CA ARG A 2 -23.69 -38.12 -6.31
C ARG A 2 -22.31 -38.46 -6.87
N SER A 3 -22.08 -39.68 -7.34
CA SER A 3 -20.81 -40.07 -7.96
C SER A 3 -20.62 -39.28 -9.26
N SER A 4 -19.60 -38.42 -9.33
CA SER A 4 -19.26 -37.70 -10.54
C SER A 4 -18.79 -38.68 -11.62
N LEU A 5 -19.24 -38.50 -12.86
CA LEU A 5 -18.83 -39.26 -14.03
C LEU A 5 -17.29 -39.35 -14.10
N VAL A 6 -16.76 -40.55 -14.39
CA VAL A 6 -15.31 -40.79 -14.50
C VAL A 6 -14.74 -39.91 -15.62
N ARG A 7 -14.10 -38.81 -15.25
CA ARG A 7 -13.37 -37.96 -16.21
C ARG A 7 -12.06 -38.68 -16.50
N SER A 8 -11.84 -39.04 -17.77
CA SER A 8 -10.57 -39.58 -18.21
C SER A 8 -9.48 -38.53 -18.01
N ILE A 9 -8.43 -38.89 -17.27
CA ILE A 9 -7.25 -38.05 -17.09
C ILE A 9 -6.30 -38.37 -18.23
N GLN A 10 -6.12 -37.43 -19.15
CA GLN A 10 -5.14 -37.57 -20.22
C GLN A 10 -3.77 -37.12 -19.71
N ILE A 11 -2.85 -38.07 -19.55
CA ILE A 11 -1.47 -37.78 -19.16
C ILE A 11 -0.70 -37.40 -20.43
N VAL A 12 -0.28 -36.15 -20.52
CA VAL A 12 0.55 -35.66 -21.63
C VAL A 12 2.01 -35.63 -21.18
N PRO A 13 2.93 -36.33 -21.89
CA PRO A 13 4.33 -36.38 -21.51
C PRO A 13 4.99 -35.01 -21.68
N ARG A 14 5.89 -34.65 -20.77
CA ARG A 14 6.55 -33.34 -20.76
C ARG A 14 7.40 -33.07 -22.01
N SER A 15 7.83 -34.13 -22.70
CA SER A 15 8.57 -34.07 -23.97
C SER A 15 7.73 -33.61 -25.15
N SER A 16 6.40 -33.75 -25.11
CA SER A 16 5.51 -33.26 -26.17
C SER A 16 5.13 -31.80 -26.01
N LEU A 17 5.58 -31.15 -24.94
CA LEU A 17 5.38 -29.72 -24.73
C LEU A 17 6.52 -28.93 -25.37
N PRO A 18 6.24 -27.80 -26.02
CA PRO A 18 7.29 -26.93 -26.57
C PRO A 18 8.24 -26.48 -25.46
N SER A 19 9.53 -26.36 -25.79
CA SER A 19 10.55 -25.94 -24.84
C SER A 19 10.23 -24.53 -24.31
N ARG A 20 10.29 -24.43 -22.97
CA ARG A 20 9.89 -23.30 -22.11
C ARG A 20 10.00 -21.93 -22.80
N THR A 21 8.89 -21.47 -23.38
CA THR A 21 8.74 -20.08 -23.80
C THR A 21 8.86 -19.21 -22.56
N LYS A 22 9.85 -18.31 -22.52
CA LYS A 22 9.96 -17.33 -21.45
C LYS A 22 8.77 -16.38 -21.56
N PHE A 23 7.75 -16.63 -20.75
CA PHE A 23 6.64 -15.70 -20.56
C PHE A 23 7.20 -14.50 -19.79
N ASN A 24 7.46 -13.41 -20.49
CA ASN A 24 7.68 -12.11 -19.89
C ASN A 24 6.31 -11.44 -19.78
N PRO A 25 5.65 -11.47 -18.61
CA PRO A 25 4.44 -10.67 -18.44
C PRO A 25 4.78 -9.20 -18.74
N PRO A 26 3.92 -8.46 -19.45
CA PRO A 26 4.13 -7.04 -19.70
C PRO A 26 3.94 -6.24 -18.40
N LEU A 27 4.91 -6.34 -17.49
CA LEU A 27 4.95 -5.57 -16.25
C LEU A 27 5.14 -4.08 -16.53
N HIS A 28 5.68 -3.72 -17.70
CA HIS A 28 6.08 -2.35 -17.99
C HIS A 28 4.89 -1.46 -18.43
N GLU A 29 3.86 -2.00 -19.08
CA GLU A 29 2.78 -1.18 -19.65
C GLU A 29 1.75 -0.77 -18.58
N VAL A 30 1.44 -1.66 -17.65
CA VAL A 30 0.54 -1.37 -16.52
C VAL A 30 1.15 -0.31 -15.58
N ALA A 31 2.46 -0.39 -15.32
CA ALA A 31 3.18 0.59 -14.51
C ALA A 31 3.30 1.97 -15.19
N LYS A 32 3.50 2.00 -16.53
CA LYS A 32 3.54 3.26 -17.31
C LYS A 32 2.16 3.92 -17.42
N ALA A 33 1.10 3.13 -17.52
CA ALA A 33 -0.27 3.65 -17.53
C ALA A 33 -0.67 4.22 -16.15
N ALA A 34 -0.29 3.54 -15.05
CA ALA A 34 -0.53 4.01 -13.70
C ALA A 34 0.23 5.31 -13.38
N ALA A 35 1.45 5.48 -13.91
CA ALA A 35 2.24 6.70 -13.73
C ALA A 35 1.69 7.93 -14.47
N LYS A 36 0.80 7.76 -15.46
CA LYS A 36 0.19 8.85 -16.23
C LYS A 36 -1.03 9.46 -15.53
N THR A 37 -1.67 8.74 -14.62
CA THR A 37 -2.71 9.31 -13.77
C THR A 37 -2.00 10.02 -12.63
N VAL A 38 -2.05 11.35 -12.60
CA VAL A 38 -1.62 12.13 -11.44
C VAL A 38 -2.57 11.75 -10.29
N GLN A 39 -2.19 10.72 -9.53
CA GLN A 39 -2.91 10.34 -8.33
C GLN A 39 -2.63 11.42 -7.30
N LEU A 40 -3.64 12.22 -7.01
CA LEU A 40 -3.59 13.19 -5.92
C LEU A 40 -3.22 12.43 -4.65
N THR A 41 -2.20 12.91 -3.94
CA THR A 41 -1.83 12.30 -2.67
C THR A 41 -2.93 12.57 -1.66
N ILE A 42 -2.99 11.75 -0.60
CA ILE A 42 -3.95 11.97 0.48
C ILE A 42 -3.77 13.36 1.10
N ILE A 43 -2.53 13.87 1.15
CA ILE A 43 -2.22 15.23 1.63
C ILE A 43 -2.88 16.28 0.73
N ASP A 44 -2.84 16.10 -0.59
CA ASP A 44 -3.46 17.02 -1.55
C ASP A 44 -5.00 17.02 -1.37
N ILE A 45 -5.59 15.86 -1.16
CA ILE A 45 -7.04 15.72 -0.91
C ILE A 45 -7.42 16.42 0.41
N LEU A 46 -6.64 16.25 1.47
CA LEU A 46 -6.92 16.85 2.78
C LEU A 46 -6.70 18.36 2.77
N THR A 47 -5.69 18.86 2.07
CA THR A 47 -5.45 20.30 1.92
C THR A 47 -6.57 20.97 1.11
N GLN A 48 -7.04 20.33 0.05
CA GLN A 48 -8.21 20.80 -0.71
C GLN A 48 -9.46 20.84 0.17
N LYS A 49 -9.74 19.76 0.92
CA LYS A 49 -10.90 19.71 1.83
C LYS A 49 -10.85 20.79 2.91
N ARG A 50 -9.67 21.06 3.48
CA ARG A 50 -9.48 22.13 4.46
C ARG A 50 -9.73 23.51 3.86
N ALA A 51 -9.31 23.75 2.62
CA ALA A 51 -9.56 25.02 1.94
C ALA A 51 -11.05 25.23 1.65
N THR A 52 -11.80 24.15 1.39
CA THR A 52 -13.25 24.22 1.10
C THR A 52 -14.13 24.22 2.35
N ALA A 53 -13.70 23.57 3.43
CA ALA A 53 -14.44 23.49 4.69
C ALA A 53 -13.93 24.59 5.63
N ALA A 54 -14.54 25.79 5.54
CA ALA A 54 -14.20 26.91 6.41
C ALA A 54 -14.55 26.64 7.88
N ASP A 55 -15.77 26.19 8.17
CA ASP A 55 -16.27 26.06 9.55
C ASP A 55 -16.39 24.60 10.06
N ASP A 56 -16.45 23.61 9.17
CA ASP A 56 -16.63 22.18 9.53
C ASP A 56 -15.31 21.40 9.61
N TRP A 57 -14.15 22.08 9.61
CA TRP A 57 -12.88 21.37 9.72
C TRP A 57 -12.66 20.88 11.16
N PRO A 58 -12.42 19.57 11.37
CA PRO A 58 -12.33 19.04 12.71
C PRO A 58 -11.05 19.55 13.40
N PRO A 59 -11.15 20.07 14.64
CA PRO A 59 -10.04 20.76 15.33
C PRO A 59 -8.88 19.83 15.70
N ASN A 60 -9.11 18.52 15.70
CA ASN A 60 -8.10 17.51 15.99
C ASN A 60 -7.20 17.17 14.78
N LEU A 61 -7.51 17.66 13.57
CA LEU A 61 -6.79 17.27 12.36
C LEU A 61 -5.84 18.40 11.92
N ARG A 62 -4.55 18.21 12.23
CA ARG A 62 -3.45 19.09 11.81
C ARG A 62 -2.68 18.47 10.64
N ILE A 63 -2.54 19.24 9.55
CA ILE A 63 -1.71 18.85 8.39
C ILE A 63 -0.33 19.46 8.58
N GLU A 64 0.70 18.62 8.76
CA GLU A 64 2.08 19.08 8.88
C GLU A 64 2.68 19.47 7.52
N PRO A 65 3.53 20.50 7.46
CA PRO A 65 4.25 20.82 6.23
C PRO A 65 5.25 19.73 5.90
N VAL A 66 5.48 19.50 4.60
CA VAL A 66 6.47 18.53 4.12
C VAL A 66 7.88 19.03 4.50
N VAL A 67 8.48 18.38 5.50
CA VAL A 67 9.84 18.70 5.94
C VAL A 67 10.84 18.02 5.01
N LYS A 68 11.65 18.82 4.30
CA LYS A 68 12.69 18.30 3.41
C LYS A 68 13.84 17.68 4.22
N LYS A 69 14.48 16.65 3.65
CA LYS A 69 15.65 15.97 4.25
C LYS A 69 16.79 16.93 4.63
N GLU A 70 16.87 18.07 3.95
CA GLU A 70 17.85 19.12 4.23
C GLU A 70 17.73 19.72 5.63
N VAL A 71 16.50 19.82 6.16
CA VAL A 71 16.23 20.32 7.51
C VAL A 71 16.82 19.40 8.58
N PHE A 72 16.95 18.10 8.27
CA PHE A 72 17.48 17.09 9.18
C PHE A 72 19.00 16.91 9.10
N LYS A 73 19.72 17.66 8.23
CA LYS A 73 21.17 17.49 8.04
C LYS A 73 22.01 17.88 9.27
N ASN A 74 21.51 18.78 10.11
CA ASN A 74 22.25 19.31 11.26
C ASN A 74 21.74 18.77 12.61
N ILE A 75 20.88 17.74 12.59
CA ILE A 75 20.39 17.12 13.83
C ILE A 75 21.42 16.10 14.30
N ALA A 76 21.85 16.22 15.55
CA ALA A 76 22.76 15.27 16.17
C ALA A 76 22.23 13.83 16.01
N SER A 77 23.09 12.91 15.59
CA SER A 77 22.74 11.52 15.26
C SER A 77 21.99 10.78 16.38
N ASN A 78 22.25 11.13 17.64
CA ASN A 78 21.56 10.58 18.80
C ASN A 78 20.07 10.95 18.89
N ILE A 79 19.67 12.10 18.32
CA ILE A 79 18.26 12.54 18.31
C ILE A 79 17.51 11.94 17.11
N ALA A 80 18.19 11.80 15.97
CA ALA A 80 17.60 11.22 14.75
C ALA A 80 17.15 9.76 14.95
N LEU A 81 17.92 8.96 15.72
CA LEU A 81 17.58 7.57 16.03
C LEU A 81 16.31 7.45 16.90
N LEU A 82 16.11 8.37 17.85
CA LEU A 82 14.91 8.40 18.70
C LEU A 82 13.64 8.72 17.92
N VAL A 83 13.70 9.65 16.96
CA VAL A 83 12.54 10.03 16.13
C VAL A 83 12.12 8.88 15.22
N ILE A 84 13.09 8.18 14.60
CA ILE A 84 12.81 7.04 13.73
C ILE A 84 12.21 5.87 14.54
N SER A 85 12.76 5.59 15.73
CA SER A 85 12.27 4.51 16.60
C SER A 85 10.82 4.75 17.07
N ASN A 86 10.49 5.98 17.45
CA ASN A 86 9.12 6.33 17.83
C ASN A 86 8.14 6.24 16.65
N TYR A 87 8.53 6.71 15.45
CA TYR A 87 7.67 6.64 14.27
C TYR A 87 7.37 5.20 13.83
N VAL A 88 8.36 4.31 13.86
CA VAL A 88 8.17 2.88 13.54
C VAL A 88 7.22 2.22 14.54
N SER A 89 7.37 2.54 15.82
CA SER A 89 6.51 1.99 16.88
C SER A 89 5.05 2.44 16.75
N ILE A 90 4.81 3.72 16.43
CA ILE A 90 3.45 4.27 16.24
C ILE A 90 2.75 3.62 15.03
N ILE A 91 3.47 3.44 13.91
CA ILE A 91 2.92 2.82 12.70
C ILE A 91 2.55 1.35 12.96
N SER A 92 3.38 0.61 13.69
CA SER A 92 3.08 -0.78 14.07
C SER A 92 1.84 -0.91 14.95
N PHE A 93 1.65 -0.02 15.92
CA PHE A 93 0.45 -0.02 16.78
C PHE A 93 -0.83 0.29 16.01
N HIS A 94 -0.80 1.27 15.10
CA HIS A 94 -1.99 1.62 14.31
C HIS A 94 -2.37 0.52 13.31
N ALA A 95 -1.38 -0.15 12.71
CA ALA A 95 -1.63 -1.28 11.81
C ALA A 95 -2.27 -2.48 12.55
N LEU A 96 -1.78 -2.79 13.75
CA LEU A 96 -2.34 -3.87 14.57
C LEU A 96 -3.75 -3.54 15.07
N HIS A 97 -4.02 -2.29 15.46
CA HIS A 97 -5.35 -1.87 15.87
C HIS A 97 -6.36 -1.93 14.71
N TRP A 98 -5.98 -1.49 13.50
CA TRP A 98 -6.85 -1.60 12.31
C TRP A 98 -7.19 -3.06 12.00
N ILE A 99 -6.19 -3.95 12.02
CA ILE A 99 -6.41 -5.38 11.77
C ILE A 99 -7.37 -5.98 12.81
N TRP A 100 -7.24 -5.61 14.08
CA TRP A 100 -8.13 -6.07 15.14
C TRP A 100 -9.57 -5.57 14.94
N THR A 101 -9.76 -4.29 14.62
CA THR A 101 -11.09 -3.73 14.35
C THR A 101 -11.76 -4.36 13.13
N CYS A 102 -11.02 -4.66 12.06
CA CYS A 102 -11.57 -5.31 10.87
C CYS A 102 -11.93 -6.79 11.08
N THR A 103 -11.43 -7.43 12.14
CA THR A 103 -11.68 -8.85 12.42
C THR A 103 -12.92 -9.03 13.31
N LEU A 104 -13.25 -8.05 14.16
CA LEU A 104 -14.42 -8.07 15.05
C LEU A 104 -15.75 -7.77 14.36
N GLU A 105 -15.73 -7.10 13.19
CA GLU A 105 -16.95 -6.71 12.46
C GLU A 105 -17.52 -7.81 11.54
N LYS A 106 -16.91 -9.01 11.54
CA LYS A 106 -17.30 -10.16 10.70
C LYS A 106 -17.86 -11.37 11.47
N GLN A 107 -18.12 -11.25 12.78
CA GLN A 107 -18.85 -12.26 13.56
C GLN A 107 -20.28 -11.77 13.84
#